data_AF-A0A448UZ68-F1
#
_entry.id   AF-A0A448UZ68-F1
#
_cell.length_a   1.000
_cell.length_b   1.000
_cell.length_c   1.000
_cell.angle_alpha   90.00
_cell.angle_beta   90.00
_cell.angle_gamma   90.00
#
_symmetry.space_group_name_H-M   'P 1'
#
loop_
_entity.id
_entity.type
_entity.pdbx_description
1 polymer ?
#
loop_
_entity_poly.entity_id
_entity_poly.type
_entity_poly.pdbx_seq_one_letter_code
_entity_poly.pdbx_strand_id
1 'polypeptide(L)'
;MSLENTSLSRRNLLRAGALGVPAAGVLAFGSTLVTATSANAISADGWWGEETTAGFQRFMIAVTGTSLEVDGVISGQDAVMQTWCPGIVGGWEWVPYYQATGSPTINCMHKWLGNKATDGKFSPTDIAALQKHYGVSVDGSLDGPSQTIMALQNEINQWVG
;
A
#
# COMPACT_ATOMS: atom_id res chain seq x y z
N MET A 1 -62.19 46.69 8.86
CA MET A 1 -61.22 45.80 9.56
C MET A 1 -59.88 46.02 8.88
N SER A 2 -58.97 46.79 9.49
CA SER A 2 -57.83 46.29 10.29
C SER A 2 -56.77 45.61 9.37
N LEU A 3 -55.75 46.35 8.91
CA LEU A 3 -54.42 46.55 9.53
C LEU A 3 -53.53 45.27 9.43
N GLU A 4 -52.60 45.21 8.45
CA GLU A 4 -51.10 45.29 8.55
C GLU A 4 -50.45 44.08 9.26
N ASN A 5 -49.24 43.58 8.98
CA ASN A 5 -47.97 44.10 8.48
C ASN A 5 -47.16 42.81 8.11
N THR A 6 -46.62 42.61 6.91
CA THR A 6 -45.25 42.97 6.47
C THR A 6 -44.13 42.05 6.97
N SER A 7 -43.26 41.71 6.01
CA SER A 7 -41.79 41.57 6.15
C SER A 7 -41.30 40.15 6.51
N LEU A 8 -40.24 39.54 5.95
CA LEU A 8 -39.19 39.83 4.95
C LEU A 8 -38.61 38.46 4.55
N SER A 9 -38.44 38.12 3.28
CA SER A 9 -37.28 38.46 2.42
C SER A 9 -35.90 38.18 3.04
N ARG A 10 -35.26 37.07 2.63
CA ARG A 10 -33.79 36.90 2.54
C ARG A 10 -33.40 35.89 1.45
N ARG A 11 -33.94 36.01 0.25
CA ARG A 11 -33.31 35.43 -0.95
C ARG A 11 -32.82 36.60 -1.80
N ASN A 12 -31.73 37.20 -1.31
CA ASN A 12 -31.08 38.30 -1.99
C ASN A 12 -30.25 37.72 -3.15
N LEU A 13 -30.75 37.99 -4.34
CA LEU A 13 -30.24 37.62 -5.64
C LEU A 13 -29.55 38.87 -6.19
N LEU A 14 -28.45 38.69 -6.95
CA LEU A 14 -27.73 39.68 -7.77
C LEU A 14 -26.74 40.55 -6.95
N ARG A 15 -25.53 40.93 -7.41
CA ARG A 15 -25.10 41.27 -8.78
C ARG A 15 -23.60 41.65 -8.75
N ALA A 16 -22.80 41.16 -9.71
CA ALA A 16 -21.60 41.79 -10.32
C ALA A 16 -21.12 40.76 -11.37
N GLY A 17 -21.08 40.97 -12.69
CA GLY A 17 -20.59 42.11 -13.47
C GLY A 17 -19.07 42.16 -13.37
N ALA A 18 -18.22 42.01 -14.39
CA ALA A 18 -18.37 41.94 -15.84
C ALA A 18 -17.03 41.41 -16.44
N LEU A 19 -17.13 40.82 -17.64
CA LEU A 19 -16.19 40.86 -18.77
C LEU A 19 -14.69 41.13 -18.51
N GLY A 20 -13.85 40.16 -18.88
CA GLY A 20 -12.43 40.36 -19.15
C GLY A 20 -11.75 39.07 -19.60
N VAL A 21 -11.83 38.75 -20.91
CA VAL A 21 -10.92 37.77 -21.53
C VAL A 21 -9.77 38.56 -22.12
N PRO A 22 -8.51 38.17 -21.83
CA PRO A 22 -7.61 37.88 -22.93
C PRO A 22 -6.82 36.57 -22.73
N ALA A 23 -6.78 35.80 -23.81
CA ALA A 23 -5.64 35.05 -24.36
C ALA A 23 -4.74 34.21 -23.42
N ALA A 24 -4.87 32.88 -23.59
CA ALA A 24 -3.80 31.88 -23.65
C ALA A 24 -2.64 31.94 -22.61
N GLY A 25 -2.64 30.98 -21.69
CA GLY A 25 -1.42 30.55 -21.01
C GLY A 25 -1.64 29.79 -19.71
N VAL A 26 -1.30 28.50 -19.74
CA VAL A 26 -0.90 27.66 -18.59
C VAL A 26 -2.03 26.99 -17.78
N LEU A 27 -1.93 25.66 -17.80
CA LEU A 27 -2.62 24.67 -17.00
C LEU A 27 -2.46 24.93 -15.50
N ALA A 28 -3.54 24.86 -14.74
CA ALA A 28 -3.48 24.41 -13.35
C ALA A 28 -4.84 23.83 -12.96
N PHE A 29 -4.93 22.50 -13.04
CA PHE A 29 -5.98 21.71 -12.42
C PHE A 29 -5.99 22.05 -10.92
N GLY A 30 -6.88 22.95 -10.51
CA GLY A 30 -7.23 23.19 -9.11
C GLY A 30 -8.08 22.05 -8.59
N SER A 31 -7.54 20.83 -8.60
CA SER A 31 -8.07 19.71 -7.85
C SER A 31 -7.39 19.73 -6.50
N THR A 32 -8.01 20.35 -5.51
CA THR A 32 -7.97 19.78 -4.17
C THR A 32 -8.68 18.43 -4.25
N LEU A 33 -7.96 17.43 -4.79
CA LEU A 33 -8.25 16.04 -4.49
C LEU A 33 -7.94 15.93 -3.00
N VAL A 34 -8.98 16.11 -2.17
CA VAL A 34 -8.98 15.53 -0.85
C VAL A 34 -8.87 14.04 -1.11
N THR A 35 -7.65 13.52 -0.98
CA THR A 35 -7.41 12.09 -0.95
C THR A 35 -8.23 11.59 0.23
N ALA A 36 -9.41 11.02 -0.03
CA ALA A 36 -10.12 10.28 0.97
C ALA A 36 -9.14 9.19 1.41
N THR A 37 -8.66 9.24 2.66
CA THR A 37 -7.91 8.13 3.23
C THR A 37 -8.76 6.90 3.03
N SER A 38 -8.30 6.02 2.15
CA SER A 38 -8.94 4.78 1.84
C SER A 38 -9.10 4.00 3.13
N ALA A 39 -10.32 3.52 3.42
CA ALA A 39 -10.62 2.83 4.67
C ALA A 39 -9.80 1.55 4.88
N ASN A 40 -9.06 1.11 3.84
CA ASN A 40 -8.16 -0.05 3.84
C ASN A 40 -6.67 0.32 3.72
N ALA A 41 -6.29 1.61 3.77
CA ALA A 41 -4.89 2.00 3.73
C ALA A 41 -4.16 1.53 4.99
N ILE A 42 -3.03 0.85 4.80
CA ILE A 42 -2.16 0.44 5.89
C ILE A 42 -1.13 1.53 6.20
N SER A 43 -0.60 1.54 7.42
CA SER A 43 0.52 2.40 7.81
C SER A 43 1.76 2.09 6.96
N ALA A 44 2.41 3.13 6.43
CA ALA A 44 3.69 3.01 5.73
C ALA A 44 4.83 3.45 6.66
N ASP A 45 5.07 2.66 7.71
CA ASP A 45 6.00 2.95 8.80
C ASP A 45 7.32 2.17 8.72
N GLY A 46 7.47 1.31 7.71
CA GLY A 46 8.66 0.47 7.54
C GLY A 46 8.72 -0.74 8.47
N TRP A 47 7.62 -1.07 9.16
CA TRP A 47 7.49 -2.27 9.99
C TRP A 47 6.47 -3.23 9.38
N TRP A 48 6.87 -4.47 9.17
CA TRP A 48 6.00 -5.47 8.57
C TRP A 48 5.22 -6.21 9.66
N GLY A 49 3.94 -5.88 9.76
CA GLY A 49 2.97 -6.57 10.62
C GLY A 49 1.92 -7.37 9.84
N GLU A 50 0.94 -7.90 10.56
CA GLU A 50 -0.19 -8.67 10.00
C GLU A 50 -0.98 -7.89 8.94
N GLU A 51 -1.23 -6.59 9.16
CA GLU A 51 -1.92 -5.74 8.18
C GLU A 51 -1.10 -5.60 6.89
N THR A 52 0.23 -5.51 7.00
CA THR A 52 1.12 -5.48 5.83
C THR A 52 1.06 -6.80 5.07
N THR A 53 1.01 -7.95 5.76
CA THR A 53 0.83 -9.25 5.11
C THR A 53 -0.52 -9.37 4.41
N ALA A 54 -1.63 -9.00 5.07
CA ALA A 54 -2.95 -9.05 4.47
C ALA A 54 -3.05 -8.12 3.24
N GLY A 55 -2.46 -6.92 3.33
CA GLY A 55 -2.32 -6.01 2.21
C GLY A 55 -1.48 -6.61 1.07
N PHE A 56 -0.35 -7.24 1.41
CA PHE A 56 0.53 -7.90 0.46
C PHE A 56 -0.16 -9.05 -0.28
N GLN A 57 -0.96 -9.87 0.41
CA GLN A 57 -1.75 -10.93 -0.22
C GLN A 57 -2.76 -10.37 -1.24
N ARG A 58 -3.50 -9.31 -0.87
CA ARG A 58 -4.42 -8.63 -1.80
C ARG A 58 -3.69 -8.02 -2.99
N PHE A 59 -2.55 -7.39 -2.76
CA PHE A 59 -1.68 -6.86 -3.81
C PHE A 59 -1.22 -7.97 -4.77
N MET A 60 -0.75 -9.11 -4.24
CA MET A 60 -0.36 -10.28 -5.04
C MET A 60 -1.52 -10.81 -5.89
N ILE A 61 -2.73 -10.91 -5.33
CA ILE A 61 -3.94 -11.28 -6.09
C ILE A 61 -4.15 -10.29 -7.26
N ALA A 62 -4.09 -8.98 -6.98
CA ALA A 62 -4.33 -7.95 -7.97
C ALA A 62 -3.31 -7.96 -9.12
N VAL A 63 -2.01 -8.11 -8.84
CA VAL A 63 -0.95 -8.02 -9.86
C VAL A 63 -0.68 -9.34 -10.57
N THR A 64 -0.94 -10.48 -9.94
CA THR A 64 -0.68 -11.80 -10.54
C THR A 64 -1.94 -12.47 -11.10
N GLY A 65 -3.14 -12.01 -10.73
CA GLY A 65 -4.40 -12.64 -11.08
C GLY A 65 -4.59 -14.03 -10.47
N THR A 66 -3.82 -14.36 -9.43
CA THR A 66 -3.92 -15.64 -8.72
C THR A 66 -5.02 -15.59 -7.66
N SER A 67 -5.51 -16.75 -7.24
CA SER A 67 -6.36 -16.87 -6.06
C SER A 67 -5.47 -17.21 -4.87
N LEU A 68 -5.36 -16.27 -3.92
CA LEU A 68 -4.73 -16.47 -2.62
C LEU A 68 -5.79 -16.26 -1.53
N GLU A 69 -5.59 -16.95 -0.41
CA GLU A 69 -6.29 -16.61 0.82
C GLU A 69 -5.67 -15.33 1.42
N VAL A 70 -6.52 -14.49 2.01
CA VAL A 70 -6.10 -13.27 2.71
C VAL A 70 -6.28 -13.51 4.20
N ASP A 71 -5.36 -14.27 4.78
CA ASP A 71 -5.36 -14.68 6.19
C ASP A 71 -4.44 -13.81 7.07
N GLY A 72 -3.66 -12.89 6.47
CA GLY A 72 -2.72 -12.06 7.19
C GLY A 72 -1.44 -12.77 7.64
N VAL A 73 -1.18 -14.00 7.17
CA VAL A 73 -0.02 -14.80 7.59
C VAL A 73 0.78 -15.31 6.38
N ILE A 74 2.09 -15.08 6.39
CA ILE A 74 3.02 -15.79 5.49
C ILE A 74 3.46 -17.08 6.19
N SER A 75 2.91 -18.20 5.72
CA SER A 75 3.07 -19.53 6.34
C SER A 75 4.45 -20.17 6.12
N GLY A 76 4.86 -21.01 7.07
CA GLY A 76 5.90 -22.03 6.88
C GLY A 76 7.28 -21.52 6.46
N GLN A 77 7.76 -20.42 7.05
CA GLN A 77 9.05 -19.82 6.72
C GLN A 77 10.15 -20.22 7.72
N ASP A 78 11.38 -20.37 7.24
CA ASP A 78 12.50 -20.74 8.12
C ASP A 78 12.79 -19.63 9.13
N ALA A 79 12.73 -19.97 10.42
CA ALA A 79 13.01 -19.06 11.51
C ALA A 79 14.39 -18.38 11.44
N VAL A 80 15.37 -18.97 10.74
CA VAL A 80 16.69 -18.34 10.50
C VAL A 80 16.56 -16.99 9.78
N MET A 81 15.53 -16.84 8.91
CA MET A 81 15.29 -15.60 8.16
C MET A 81 15.00 -14.40 9.06
N GLN A 82 14.50 -14.59 10.28
CA GLN A 82 14.28 -13.49 11.24
C GLN A 82 15.56 -12.68 11.50
N THR A 83 16.73 -13.32 11.43
CA THR A 83 18.03 -12.65 11.59
C THR A 83 18.27 -11.58 10.53
N TRP A 84 17.74 -11.79 9.32
CA TRP A 84 17.85 -10.88 8.18
C TRP A 84 16.61 -9.98 8.04
N CYS A 85 15.64 -10.10 8.94
CA CYS A 85 14.36 -9.44 8.85
C CYS A 85 13.89 -8.87 10.18
N PRO A 86 14.72 -8.08 10.91
CA PRO A 86 14.32 -7.53 12.20
C PRO A 86 13.17 -6.51 12.08
N GLY A 87 12.90 -5.98 10.88
CA GLY A 87 11.74 -5.14 10.58
C GLY A 87 10.42 -5.91 10.46
N ILE A 88 10.43 -7.24 10.44
CA ILE A 88 9.23 -8.08 10.47
C ILE A 88 8.84 -8.33 11.93
N VAL A 89 7.73 -7.72 12.34
CA VAL A 89 7.23 -7.75 13.72
C VAL A 89 5.95 -8.58 13.88
N GLY A 90 5.32 -8.98 12.78
CA GLY A 90 4.13 -9.83 12.78
C GLY A 90 3.67 -10.24 11.39
N GLY A 91 2.65 -11.08 11.31
CA GLY A 91 2.08 -11.56 10.03
C GLY A 91 2.89 -12.66 9.33
N TRP A 92 3.74 -13.37 10.07
CA TRP A 92 4.60 -14.44 9.58
C TRP A 92 4.59 -15.62 10.54
N GLU A 93 4.56 -16.82 9.98
CA GLU A 93 4.74 -18.07 10.72
C GLU A 93 6.18 -18.56 10.54
N TRP A 94 6.96 -18.44 11.61
CA TRP A 94 8.34 -18.90 11.66
C TRP A 94 8.42 -20.31 12.23
N VAL A 95 9.00 -21.23 11.46
CA VAL A 95 9.15 -22.64 11.82
C VAL A 95 10.62 -23.08 11.69
N PRO A 96 11.04 -24.17 12.35
CA PRO A 96 12.37 -24.73 12.12
C PRO A 96 12.58 -25.11 10.65
N TYR A 97 13.83 -25.03 10.15
CA TYR A 97 14.18 -25.32 8.75
C TYR A 97 13.54 -26.60 8.17
N TYR A 98 13.50 -27.70 8.94
CA TYR A 98 12.94 -28.98 8.50
C TYR A 98 11.41 -29.02 8.40
N GLN A 99 10.73 -27.99 8.94
CA GLN A 99 9.28 -27.79 8.83
C GLN A 99 8.92 -26.64 7.88
N ALA A 100 9.92 -25.88 7.40
CA ALA A 100 9.69 -24.77 6.47
C ALA A 100 9.27 -25.32 5.10
N THR A 101 7.96 -25.33 4.84
CA THR A 101 7.36 -25.80 3.59
C THR A 101 7.14 -24.68 2.56
N GLY A 102 7.26 -23.42 2.97
CA GLY A 102 6.99 -22.26 2.14
C GLY A 102 5.52 -21.83 2.13
N SER A 103 5.26 -20.71 1.45
CA SER A 103 3.95 -20.06 1.34
C SER A 103 3.55 -19.83 -0.13
N PRO A 104 2.27 -20.03 -0.49
CA PRO A 104 1.73 -19.62 -1.78
C PRO A 104 1.90 -18.12 -2.07
N THR A 105 1.83 -17.28 -1.03
CA THR A 105 2.05 -15.82 -1.14
C THR A 105 3.48 -15.52 -1.61
N ILE A 106 4.48 -16.22 -1.08
CA ILE A 106 5.88 -16.07 -1.50
C ILE A 106 6.10 -16.60 -2.92
N ASN A 107 5.42 -17.67 -3.33
CA ASN A 107 5.45 -18.10 -4.73
C ASN A 107 4.88 -17.02 -5.68
N CYS A 108 3.89 -16.26 -5.25
CA CYS A 108 3.38 -15.13 -6.04
C CYS A 108 4.38 -13.97 -6.07
N MET A 109 5.04 -13.70 -4.95
CA MET A 109 6.14 -12.74 -4.89
C MET A 109 7.28 -13.11 -5.84
N HIS A 110 7.68 -14.39 -5.90
CA HIS A 110 8.70 -14.86 -6.82
C HIS A 110 8.30 -14.56 -8.28
N LYS A 111 7.04 -14.85 -8.66
CA LYS A 111 6.52 -14.53 -10.00
C LYS A 111 6.52 -13.03 -10.28
N TRP A 112 6.04 -12.23 -9.34
CA TRP A 112 5.95 -10.78 -9.47
C TRP A 112 7.33 -10.13 -9.63
N LEU A 113 8.33 -10.59 -8.87
CA LEU A 113 9.72 -10.12 -8.98
C LEU A 113 10.50 -10.74 -10.15
N GLY A 114 9.93 -11.73 -10.86
CA GLY A 114 10.61 -12.47 -11.93
C GLY A 114 11.66 -13.46 -11.43
N ASN A 115 11.62 -13.84 -10.15
CA ASN A 115 12.46 -14.87 -9.55
C ASN A 115 12.03 -16.25 -10.06
N LYS A 116 13.00 -17.17 -10.24
CA LYS A 116 12.76 -18.52 -10.74
C LYS A 116 12.45 -19.53 -9.63
N ALA A 117 12.53 -19.13 -8.37
CA ALA A 117 12.20 -19.97 -7.24
C ALA A 117 10.71 -20.33 -7.24
N THR A 118 10.40 -21.54 -6.81
CA THR A 118 9.02 -22.07 -6.74
C THR A 118 8.78 -22.87 -5.46
N ASP A 119 9.68 -22.75 -4.49
CA ASP A 119 9.61 -23.44 -3.20
C ASP A 119 8.75 -22.67 -2.18
N GLY A 120 8.30 -21.46 -2.51
CA GLY A 120 7.55 -20.58 -1.63
C GLY A 120 8.34 -20.15 -0.40
N LYS A 121 9.68 -20.28 -0.41
CA LYS A 121 10.53 -19.91 0.72
C LYS A 121 11.09 -18.51 0.51
N PHE A 122 10.97 -17.70 1.54
CA PHE A 122 11.56 -16.38 1.59
C PHE A 122 13.04 -16.50 1.90
N SER A 123 13.85 -15.72 1.18
CA SER A 123 15.31 -15.82 1.23
C SER A 123 15.96 -14.44 1.12
N PRO A 124 17.26 -14.31 1.41
CA PRO A 124 17.99 -13.06 1.19
C PRO A 124 17.97 -12.60 -0.28
N THR A 125 17.78 -13.54 -1.22
CA THR A 125 17.64 -13.19 -2.65
C THR A 125 16.32 -12.46 -2.93
N ASP A 126 15.25 -12.81 -2.22
CA ASP A 126 13.96 -12.12 -2.34
C ASP A 126 14.02 -10.71 -1.74
N ILE A 127 14.72 -10.55 -0.61
CA ILE A 127 14.99 -9.24 -0.01
C ILE A 127 15.77 -8.35 -0.97
N ALA A 128 16.85 -8.87 -1.55
CA ALA A 128 17.65 -8.14 -2.54
C ALA A 128 16.83 -7.77 -3.79
N ALA A 129 15.94 -8.66 -4.23
CA ALA A 129 15.04 -8.41 -5.36
C ALA A 129 14.03 -7.30 -5.04
N LEU A 130 13.43 -7.28 -3.84
CA LEU A 130 12.58 -6.19 -3.37
C LEU A 130 13.34 -4.85 -3.32
N GLN A 131 14.53 -4.84 -2.72
CA GLN A 131 15.37 -3.63 -2.62
C GLN A 131 15.66 -3.06 -4.00
N LYS A 132 16.06 -3.93 -4.95
CA LYS A 132 16.29 -3.54 -6.33
C LYS A 132 15.01 -3.05 -7.01
N HIS A 133 13.87 -3.70 -6.78
CA HIS A 133 12.58 -3.30 -7.34
C HIS A 133 12.20 -1.87 -6.94
N TYR A 134 12.40 -1.52 -5.67
CA TYR A 134 12.10 -0.19 -5.15
C TYR A 134 13.24 0.84 -5.29
N GLY A 135 14.38 0.47 -5.87
CA GLY A 135 15.54 1.36 -5.98
C GLY A 135 16.18 1.72 -4.64
N VAL A 136 16.01 0.87 -3.63
CA VAL A 136 16.68 0.97 -2.32
C VAL A 136 18.05 0.28 -2.40
N SER A 137 19.01 0.73 -1.59
CA SER A 137 20.31 0.07 -1.48
C SER A 137 20.13 -1.42 -1.14
N VAL A 138 20.88 -2.28 -1.83
CA VAL A 138 20.78 -3.73 -1.66
C VAL A 138 21.76 -4.19 -0.59
N ASP A 139 21.25 -4.52 0.59
CA ASP A 139 22.01 -5.10 1.71
C ASP A 139 21.52 -6.51 2.08
N GLY A 140 20.40 -6.97 1.50
CA GLY A 140 19.83 -8.28 1.78
C GLY A 140 19.18 -8.41 3.16
N SER A 141 18.92 -7.30 3.84
CA SER A 141 18.21 -7.24 5.13
C SER A 141 16.95 -6.37 5.05
N LEU A 142 15.93 -6.74 5.80
CA LEU A 142 14.78 -5.89 6.08
C LEU A 142 14.95 -5.29 7.48
N ASP A 143 15.88 -4.34 7.60
CA ASP A 143 16.20 -3.68 8.87
C ASP A 143 15.03 -2.83 9.36
N GLY A 144 14.64 -2.92 10.63
CA GLY A 144 13.54 -2.12 11.18
C GLY A 144 14.00 -0.77 11.72
N PRO A 145 13.40 0.37 11.32
CA PRO A 145 12.39 0.55 10.26
C PRO A 145 13.02 0.47 8.85
N SER A 146 12.35 -0.25 7.94
CA SER A 146 12.92 -0.55 6.61
C SER A 146 12.35 0.38 5.54
N GLN A 147 13.23 1.01 4.77
CA GLN A 147 12.83 1.75 3.57
C GLN A 147 12.17 0.83 2.54
N THR A 148 12.60 -0.43 2.44
CA THR A 148 12.01 -1.43 1.54
C THR A 148 10.60 -1.81 1.98
N ILE A 149 10.38 -2.06 3.27
CA ILE A 149 9.03 -2.34 3.80
C ILE A 149 8.13 -1.12 3.59
N MET A 150 8.62 0.09 3.87
CA MET A 150 7.85 1.32 3.67
C MET A 150 7.47 1.52 2.20
N ALA A 151 8.38 1.23 1.26
CA ALA A 151 8.09 1.29 -0.17
C ALA A 151 7.01 0.26 -0.57
N LEU A 152 7.12 -0.97 -0.07
CA LEU A 152 6.11 -2.01 -0.27
C LEU A 152 4.74 -1.61 0.28
N GLN A 153 4.68 -1.08 1.50
CA GLN A 153 3.43 -0.61 2.12
C GLN A 153 2.79 0.51 1.29
N ASN A 154 3.59 1.46 0.78
CA ASN A 154 3.11 2.50 -0.12
C ASN A 154 2.57 1.93 -1.44
N GLU A 155 3.21 0.91 -2.01
CA GLU A 155 2.71 0.26 -3.22
C GLU A 155 1.40 -0.49 -2.93
N ILE A 156 1.33 -1.29 -1.85
CA ILE A 156 0.10 -1.96 -1.42
C ILE A 156 -1.06 -0.97 -1.36
N ASN A 157 -0.84 0.21 -0.77
CA ASN A 157 -1.87 1.25 -0.66
C ASN A 157 -2.36 1.82 -2.01
N GLN A 158 -1.59 1.69 -3.10
CA GLN A 158 -2.02 2.08 -4.44
C GLN A 158 -2.98 1.08 -5.08
N TRP A 159 -2.94 -0.18 -4.64
CA TRP A 159 -3.72 -1.28 -5.21
C TRP A 159 -4.91 -1.71 -4.35
N VAL A 160 -4.79 -1.53 -3.03
CA VAL A 160 -5.74 -2.03 -2.03
C VAL A 160 -6.49 -0.89 -1.33
N GLY A 161 -6.00 0.35 -1.49
CA GLY A 161 -6.65 1.58 -1.04
C GLY A 161 -7.91 1.90 -1.83
#